data_AF-A0A1C4DZH6-F1
#
_entry.id   AF-A0A1C4DZH6-F1
#
_cell.length_a   1.000
_cell.length_b   1.000
_cell.length_c   1.000
_cell.angle_alpha   90.00
_cell.angle_beta   90.00
_cell.angle_gamma   90.00
#
_symmetry.space_group_name_H-M   'P 1'
#
loop_
_entity.id
_entity.type
_entity.pdbx_description
1 polymer ?
#
loop_
_entity_poly.entity_id
_entity_poly.type
_entity_poly.pdbx_seq_one_letter_code
_entity_poly.pdbx_strand_id
1 'polypeptide(L)'
;MNLNMYLGEVQNQTQSMNAVCTATIQGMEQVIQSIDAFATDTVLQGRTYSSAKIFFVQTFRPLAQGSIYLCEELIRQNDAFPRDFQSQVASTDVIEQEVREQIQEINQMIASIEMIDEATPMPGIDAIVAVLVEMRKKLEEKLEYLYEFNYTSSNNYSTALQLVASIATGLAEVQSGKGFSPVSGTFSTQGLNMEWITSIQSITEDRDRQTDNLLNSSSIEEGAMCGPLNSEKKDESLLDKFKHDVEYSYKEYSKMIYAADHKFVSTIEKAGLGVPYHLKKSNRRRIR
;
A
#
# COMPACT_ATOMS: atom_id res chain seq x y z
N MET A 1 6.25 -24.05 9.91
CA MET A 1 6.11 -22.90 8.98
C MET A 1 7.03 -21.84 9.56
N ASN A 2 7.93 -21.25 8.78
CA ASN A 2 8.99 -20.38 9.32
C ASN A 2 8.78 -18.93 8.87
N LEU A 3 8.82 -18.00 9.82
CA LEU A 3 8.71 -16.57 9.61
C LEU A 3 10.11 -15.94 9.51
N ASN A 4 10.39 -15.23 8.41
CA ASN A 4 11.66 -14.54 8.18
C ASN A 4 11.43 -13.08 7.74
N MET A 5 11.91 -12.12 8.52
CA MET A 5 11.90 -10.69 8.21
C MET A 5 13.31 -10.23 7.85
N TYR A 6 13.47 -9.68 6.64
CA TYR A 6 14.70 -9.05 6.18
C TYR A 6 14.46 -7.54 6.04
N LEU A 7 14.87 -6.75 7.03
CA LEU A 7 14.52 -5.34 7.13
C LEU A 7 15.07 -4.54 5.95
N GLY A 8 16.30 -4.83 5.52
CA GLY A 8 16.89 -4.17 4.35
C GLY A 8 16.10 -4.44 3.06
N GLU A 9 15.60 -5.68 2.87
CA GLU A 9 14.75 -6.01 1.71
C GLU A 9 13.42 -5.25 1.78
N VAL A 10 12.76 -5.25 2.95
CA VAL A 10 11.47 -4.57 3.15
C VAL A 10 11.60 -3.07 2.97
N GLN A 11 12.64 -2.43 3.52
CA GLN A 11 12.87 -0.99 3.35
C GLN A 11 13.08 -0.60 1.89
N ASN A 12 13.87 -1.38 1.14
CA ASN A 12 14.07 -1.16 -0.29
C ASN A 12 12.76 -1.31 -1.07
N GLN A 13 11.93 -2.29 -0.71
CA GLN A 13 10.61 -2.49 -1.31
C GLN A 13 9.66 -1.33 -1.00
N THR A 14 9.59 -0.88 0.26
CA THR A 14 8.83 0.30 0.69
C THR A 14 9.22 1.52 -0.14
N GLN A 15 10.52 1.83 -0.25
CA GLN A 15 10.99 2.98 -1.03
C GLN A 15 10.61 2.88 -2.50
N SER A 16 10.80 1.70 -3.11
CA SER A 16 10.44 1.48 -4.51
C SER A 16 8.94 1.64 -4.74
N MET A 17 8.11 1.13 -3.84
CA MET A 17 6.65 1.20 -3.98
C MET A 17 6.15 2.63 -3.76
N ASN A 18 6.69 3.34 -2.76
CA ASN A 18 6.32 4.72 -2.49
C ASN A 18 6.71 5.66 -3.63
N ALA A 19 7.82 5.40 -4.31
CA ALA A 19 8.19 6.14 -5.52
C ALA A 19 7.13 5.95 -6.65
N VAL A 20 6.64 4.73 -6.85
CA VAL A 20 5.56 4.44 -7.82
C VAL A 20 4.27 5.14 -7.41
N CYS A 21 3.87 5.04 -6.14
CA CYS A 21 2.67 5.72 -5.63
C CYS A 21 2.76 7.23 -5.77
N THR A 22 3.91 7.84 -5.46
CA THR A 22 4.14 9.28 -5.61
C THR A 22 4.01 9.72 -7.07
N ALA A 23 4.64 9.00 -8.00
CA ALA A 23 4.51 9.28 -9.43
C ALA A 23 3.07 9.12 -9.93
N THR A 24 2.35 8.12 -9.41
CA THR A 24 0.95 7.88 -9.73
C THR A 24 0.05 9.01 -9.24
N ILE A 25 0.25 9.48 -8.00
CA ILE A 25 -0.48 10.63 -7.44
C ILE A 25 -0.29 11.85 -8.33
N GLN A 26 0.96 12.19 -8.67
CA GLN A 26 1.26 13.33 -9.55
C GLN A 26 0.59 13.20 -10.93
N GLY A 27 0.62 12.00 -11.52
CA GLY A 27 -0.05 11.73 -12.79
C GLY A 27 -1.57 11.89 -12.70
N MET A 28 -2.19 11.39 -11.63
CA MET A 28 -3.64 11.48 -11.43
C MET A 28 -4.08 12.90 -11.09
N GLU A 29 -3.28 13.68 -10.37
CA GLU A 29 -3.51 15.11 -10.16
C GLU A 29 -3.53 15.88 -11.49
N GLN A 30 -2.61 15.56 -12.41
CA GLN A 30 -2.60 16.15 -13.77
C GLN A 30 -3.82 15.73 -14.59
N VAL A 31 -4.28 14.48 -14.46
CA VAL A 31 -5.53 14.00 -15.08
C VAL A 31 -6.72 14.81 -14.56
N ILE A 32 -6.83 14.99 -13.23
CA ILE A 32 -7.91 15.79 -12.63
C ILE A 32 -7.87 17.23 -13.15
N GLN A 33 -6.70 17.87 -13.16
CA GLN A 33 -6.54 19.24 -13.69
C GLN A 33 -6.96 19.33 -15.16
N SER A 34 -6.60 18.33 -15.98
CA SER A 34 -6.96 18.29 -17.39
C SER A 34 -8.47 18.11 -17.59
N ILE A 35 -9.12 17.29 -16.76
CA ILE A 35 -10.58 17.13 -16.78
C ILE A 35 -11.27 18.44 -16.36
N ASP A 36 -10.78 19.09 -15.32
CA ASP A 36 -11.35 20.35 -14.81
C ASP A 36 -11.19 21.50 -15.83
N ALA A 37 -10.04 21.55 -16.51
CA ALA A 37 -9.81 22.47 -17.63
C ALA A 37 -10.74 22.17 -18.81
N PHE A 38 -10.89 20.91 -19.19
CA PHE A 38 -11.81 20.50 -20.26
C PHE A 38 -13.27 20.83 -19.91
N ALA A 39 -13.68 20.63 -18.66
CA ALA A 39 -15.04 20.90 -18.20
C ALA A 39 -15.40 22.39 -18.23
N THR A 40 -14.44 23.27 -17.98
CA THR A 40 -14.62 24.73 -17.94
C THR A 40 -14.31 25.44 -19.26
N ASP A 41 -13.75 24.71 -20.24
CA ASP A 41 -13.43 25.24 -21.55
C ASP A 41 -14.68 25.85 -22.24
N THR A 42 -14.48 26.98 -22.90
CA THR A 42 -15.57 27.73 -23.57
C THR A 42 -15.55 27.59 -25.09
N VAL A 43 -14.48 27.04 -25.67
CA VAL A 43 -14.30 26.92 -27.13
C VAL A 43 -15.00 25.67 -27.67
N LEU A 44 -14.86 24.53 -26.99
CA LEU A 44 -15.47 23.26 -27.35
C LEU A 44 -16.95 23.25 -26.96
N GLN A 45 -17.77 23.62 -27.93
CA GLN A 45 -19.22 23.77 -27.80
C GLN A 45 -19.98 22.74 -28.64
N GLY A 46 -21.27 22.59 -28.37
CA GLY A 46 -22.15 21.64 -29.05
C GLY A 46 -22.47 20.41 -28.20
N ARG A 47 -23.55 19.70 -28.54
CA ARG A 47 -24.15 18.66 -27.67
C ARG A 47 -23.16 17.54 -27.32
N THR A 48 -22.32 17.13 -28.27
CA THR A 48 -21.29 16.11 -28.03
C THR A 48 -20.28 16.56 -26.99
N TYR A 49 -19.69 17.75 -27.16
CA TYR A 49 -18.71 18.27 -26.21
C TYR A 49 -19.33 18.59 -24.85
N SER A 50 -20.51 19.20 -24.80
CA SER A 50 -21.20 19.49 -23.54
C SER A 50 -21.50 18.20 -22.74
N SER A 51 -21.95 17.13 -23.41
CA SER A 51 -22.17 15.84 -22.74
C SER A 51 -20.87 15.14 -22.34
N ALA A 52 -19.81 15.25 -23.15
CA ALA A 52 -18.49 14.72 -22.81
C ALA A 52 -17.91 15.38 -21.55
N LYS A 53 -18.00 16.71 -21.43
CA LYS A 53 -17.54 17.45 -20.23
C LYS A 53 -18.17 16.91 -18.95
N ILE A 54 -19.49 16.74 -18.95
CA ILE A 54 -20.23 16.17 -17.81
C ILE A 54 -19.80 14.72 -17.56
N PHE A 55 -19.70 13.91 -18.62
CA PHE A 55 -19.33 12.50 -18.51
C PHE A 55 -17.94 12.32 -17.87
N PHE A 56 -16.93 13.07 -18.30
CA PHE A 56 -15.57 12.98 -17.76
C PHE A 56 -15.50 13.42 -16.30
N VAL A 57 -16.20 14.49 -15.93
CA VAL A 57 -16.32 14.93 -14.53
C VAL A 57 -17.01 13.87 -13.67
N GLN A 58 -18.03 13.18 -14.20
CA GLN A 58 -18.79 12.18 -13.45
C GLN A 58 -18.10 10.80 -13.38
N THR A 59 -17.11 10.52 -14.21
CA THR A 59 -16.51 9.17 -14.33
C THR A 59 -15.00 9.20 -14.09
N PHE A 60 -14.23 9.73 -15.03
CA PHE A 60 -12.78 9.71 -14.98
C PHE A 60 -12.20 10.53 -13.82
N ARG A 61 -12.83 11.65 -13.43
CA ARG A 61 -12.36 12.45 -12.30
C ARG A 61 -12.46 11.68 -10.96
N PRO A 62 -13.59 11.05 -10.60
CA PRO A 62 -13.67 10.14 -9.46
C PRO A 62 -12.70 8.95 -9.52
N LEU A 63 -12.44 8.38 -10.71
CA LEU A 63 -11.47 7.29 -10.88
C LEU A 63 -10.03 7.74 -10.59
N ALA A 64 -9.64 8.91 -11.09
CA ALA A 64 -8.34 9.51 -10.80
C ALA A 64 -8.21 9.79 -9.29
N GLN A 65 -9.26 10.33 -8.66
CA GLN A 65 -9.29 10.55 -7.21
C GLN A 65 -9.16 9.24 -6.42
N GLY A 66 -9.88 8.18 -6.80
CA GLY A 66 -9.76 6.88 -6.15
C GLY A 66 -8.35 6.29 -6.25
N SER A 67 -7.68 6.51 -7.38
CA SER A 67 -6.30 6.07 -7.60
C SER A 67 -5.30 6.83 -6.72
N ILE A 68 -5.54 8.11 -6.47
CA ILE A 68 -4.79 8.91 -5.48
C ILE A 68 -4.97 8.30 -4.08
N TYR A 69 -6.21 8.08 -3.64
CA TYR A 69 -6.49 7.51 -2.32
C TYR A 69 -5.86 6.13 -2.11
N LEU A 70 -5.86 5.28 -3.14
CA LEU A 70 -5.16 4.00 -3.10
C LEU A 70 -3.66 4.19 -2.85
N CYS A 71 -3.02 5.12 -3.57
CA CYS A 71 -1.58 5.38 -3.42
C CYS A 71 -1.24 5.96 -2.05
N GLU A 72 -2.07 6.86 -1.52
CA GLU A 72 -1.92 7.41 -0.18
C GLU A 72 -2.00 6.31 0.89
N GLU A 73 -2.99 5.41 0.81
CA GLU A 73 -3.13 4.30 1.75
C GLU A 73 -1.96 3.32 1.65
N LEU A 74 -1.49 3.01 0.43
CA LEU A 74 -0.33 2.15 0.25
C LEU A 74 0.95 2.76 0.84
N ILE A 75 1.22 4.05 0.60
CA ILE A 75 2.37 4.75 1.19
C ILE A 75 2.29 4.67 2.73
N ARG A 76 1.13 5.00 3.30
CA ARG A 76 0.91 4.96 4.74
C ARG A 76 1.23 3.59 5.35
N GLN A 77 0.74 2.52 4.73
CA GLN A 77 0.98 1.15 5.20
C GLN A 77 2.43 0.71 5.00
N ASN A 78 3.04 1.05 3.86
CA ASN A 78 4.43 0.70 3.56
C ASN A 78 5.42 1.40 4.49
N ASP A 79 5.12 2.61 4.95
CA ASP A 79 5.91 3.34 5.93
C ASP A 79 5.68 2.81 7.35
N ALA A 80 4.46 2.39 7.64
CA ALA A 80 4.10 1.85 8.95
C ALA A 80 4.70 0.47 9.21
N PHE A 81 4.58 -0.45 8.26
CA PHE A 81 4.98 -1.84 8.44
C PHE A 81 6.41 -2.04 8.97
N PRO A 82 7.49 -1.52 8.34
CA PRO A 82 8.85 -1.70 8.84
C PRO A 82 9.08 -0.98 10.18
N ARG A 83 8.50 0.20 10.37
CA ARG A 83 8.61 0.95 11.63
C ARG A 83 7.95 0.21 12.78
N ASP A 84 6.75 -0.29 12.56
CA ASP A 84 5.96 -1.00 13.56
C ASP A 84 6.65 -2.33 13.90
N PHE A 85 7.19 -3.05 12.91
CA PHE A 85 8.04 -4.22 13.14
C PHE A 85 9.25 -3.88 14.02
N GLN A 86 9.97 -2.79 13.69
CA GLN A 86 11.15 -2.39 14.44
C GLN A 86 10.84 -2.02 15.90
N SER A 87 9.65 -1.46 16.14
CA SER A 87 9.20 -1.08 17.48
C SER A 87 8.69 -2.26 18.32
N GLN A 88 8.09 -3.28 17.69
CA GLN A 88 7.42 -4.38 18.38
C GLN A 88 8.30 -5.64 18.46
N VAL A 89 9.08 -5.93 17.42
CA VAL A 89 9.78 -7.21 17.28
C VAL A 89 11.30 -7.05 17.42
N ALA A 90 11.94 -6.33 16.48
CA ALA A 90 13.39 -6.16 16.47
C ALA A 90 13.86 -5.07 15.50
N SER A 91 14.96 -4.40 15.83
CA SER A 91 15.62 -3.43 14.94
C SER A 91 16.51 -4.06 13.86
N THR A 92 16.62 -5.39 13.82
CA THR A 92 17.45 -6.16 12.89
C THR A 92 16.63 -7.24 12.20
N ASP A 93 17.23 -7.91 11.21
CA ASP A 93 16.65 -9.10 10.60
C ASP A 93 16.30 -10.15 11.66
N VAL A 94 15.19 -10.87 11.42
CA VAL A 94 14.72 -11.95 12.28
C VAL A 94 14.40 -13.16 11.43
N ILE A 95 15.16 -14.23 11.63
CA ILE A 95 14.97 -15.52 10.98
C ILE A 95 14.50 -16.49 12.06
N GLU A 96 13.23 -16.90 12.04
CA GLU A 96 12.62 -17.72 13.10
C GLU A 96 13.46 -18.97 13.40
N GLN A 97 13.99 -19.61 12.36
CA GLN A 97 14.78 -20.82 12.52
C GLN A 97 16.06 -20.58 13.33
N GLU A 98 16.76 -19.47 13.07
CA GLU A 98 18.00 -19.13 13.77
C GLU A 98 17.71 -18.82 15.25
N VAL A 99 16.61 -18.11 15.53
CA VAL A 99 16.18 -17.83 16.90
C VAL A 99 15.84 -19.13 17.65
N ARG A 100 15.17 -20.08 16.99
CA ARG A 100 14.87 -21.41 17.56
C ARG A 100 16.14 -22.24 17.80
N GLU A 101 17.09 -22.18 16.88
CA GLU A 101 18.38 -22.87 17.02
C GLU A 101 19.18 -22.29 18.19
N GLN A 102 19.24 -20.97 18.35
CA GLN A 102 19.87 -20.32 19.51
C GLN A 102 19.21 -20.72 20.84
N ILE A 103 17.87 -20.79 20.90
CA ILE A 103 17.16 -21.29 22.09
C ILE A 103 17.57 -22.73 22.41
N GLN A 104 17.66 -23.59 21.40
CA GLN A 104 18.07 -24.99 21.57
C GLN A 104 19.52 -25.10 22.06
N GLU A 105 20.43 -24.31 21.52
CA GLU A 105 21.83 -24.27 21.95
C GLU A 105 21.96 -23.81 23.40
N ILE A 106 21.20 -22.78 23.81
CA ILE A 106 21.18 -22.33 25.21
C ILE A 106 20.66 -23.44 26.14
N ASN A 107 19.59 -24.15 25.75
CA ASN A 107 19.07 -25.27 26.53
C ASN A 107 20.12 -26.38 26.71
N GLN A 108 20.88 -26.70 25.65
CA GLN A 108 21.97 -27.68 25.72
C GLN A 108 23.12 -27.20 26.61
N MET A 109 23.43 -25.90 26.57
CA MET A 109 24.47 -25.31 27.40
C MET A 109 24.09 -25.34 28.89
N ILE A 110 22.86 -24.96 29.23
CA ILE A 110 22.34 -25.05 30.61
C ILE A 110 22.45 -26.49 31.13
N ALA A 111 21.92 -27.46 30.39
CA ALA A 111 21.95 -28.87 30.80
C ALA A 111 23.39 -29.41 30.95
N SER A 112 24.31 -28.95 30.11
CA SER A 112 25.72 -29.35 30.20
C SER A 112 26.41 -28.73 31.43
N ILE A 113 26.12 -27.47 31.75
CA ILE A 113 26.66 -26.78 32.93
C ILE A 113 26.13 -27.43 34.21
N GLU A 114 24.83 -27.70 34.29
CA GLU A 114 24.20 -28.34 35.45
C GLU A 114 24.79 -29.74 35.70
N MET A 115 25.01 -30.54 34.64
CA MET A 115 25.66 -31.85 34.75
C MET A 115 27.09 -31.76 35.30
N ILE A 116 27.87 -30.77 34.85
CA ILE A 116 29.25 -30.58 35.32
C ILE A 116 29.25 -30.13 36.78
N ASP A 117 28.36 -29.22 37.18
CA ASP A 117 28.26 -28.71 38.54
C ASP A 117 27.83 -29.80 39.54
N GLU A 118 26.92 -30.69 39.16
CA GLU A 118 26.58 -31.88 39.96
C GLU A 118 27.79 -32.79 40.19
N ALA A 119 28.65 -32.98 39.17
CA ALA A 119 29.83 -33.82 39.26
C ALA A 119 31.00 -33.12 40.00
N THR A 120 31.11 -31.79 39.90
CA THR A 120 32.17 -30.99 40.51
C THR A 120 31.62 -29.59 40.83
N PRO A 121 31.11 -29.38 42.05
CA PRO A 121 30.49 -28.11 42.43
C PRO A 121 31.45 -26.94 42.28
N MET A 122 31.05 -25.92 41.52
CA MET A 122 31.83 -24.73 41.26
C MET A 122 31.09 -23.47 41.73
N PRO A 123 31.77 -22.57 42.47
CA PRO A 123 31.13 -21.33 42.90
C PRO A 123 30.79 -20.44 41.69
N GLY A 124 29.58 -19.89 41.66
CA GLY A 124 29.14 -18.93 40.64
C GLY A 124 28.43 -19.52 39.43
N ILE A 125 28.23 -20.85 39.36
CA ILE A 125 27.50 -21.50 38.28
C ILE A 125 26.04 -21.02 38.18
N ASP A 126 25.36 -20.86 39.32
CA ASP A 126 23.98 -20.36 39.36
C ASP A 126 23.81 -19.01 38.64
N ALA A 127 24.80 -18.12 38.75
CA ALA A 127 24.78 -16.82 38.09
C ALA A 127 24.91 -16.95 36.56
N ILE A 128 25.73 -17.89 36.08
CA ILE A 128 25.88 -18.17 34.65
C ILE A 128 24.59 -18.79 34.09
N VAL A 129 24.01 -19.76 34.78
CA VAL A 129 22.73 -20.38 34.40
C VAL A 129 21.62 -19.32 34.37
N ALA A 130 21.56 -18.44 35.36
CA ALA A 130 20.57 -17.35 35.38
C ALA A 130 20.69 -16.42 34.16
N VAL A 131 21.91 -16.07 33.73
CA VAL A 131 22.14 -15.28 32.51
C VAL A 131 21.66 -16.02 31.27
N LEU A 132 21.99 -17.31 31.13
CA LEU A 132 21.55 -18.14 30.00
C LEU A 132 20.02 -18.28 29.96
N VAL A 133 19.37 -18.46 31.11
CA VAL A 133 17.91 -18.52 31.22
C VAL A 133 17.27 -17.20 30.77
N GLU A 134 17.83 -16.05 31.16
CA GLU A 134 17.32 -14.74 30.73
C GLU A 134 17.55 -14.52 29.23
N MET A 135 18.71 -14.92 28.68
CA MET A 135 18.96 -14.87 27.24
C MET A 135 17.95 -15.72 26.45
N ARG A 136 17.66 -16.95 26.92
CA ARG A 136 16.62 -17.80 26.32
C ARG A 136 15.26 -17.11 26.33
N LYS A 137 14.88 -16.57 27.49
CA LYS A 137 13.60 -15.87 27.65
C LYS A 137 13.46 -14.70 26.67
N LYS A 138 14.52 -13.90 26.47
CA LYS A 138 14.52 -12.80 25.50
C LYS A 138 14.35 -13.27 24.05
N LEU A 139 14.87 -14.44 23.70
CA LEU A 139 14.67 -15.04 22.38
C LEU A 139 13.24 -15.60 22.23
N GLU A 140 12.67 -16.16 23.28
CA GLU A 140 11.26 -16.62 23.31
C GLU A 140 10.29 -15.44 23.15
N GLU A 141 10.50 -14.35 23.90
CA GLU A 141 9.73 -13.09 23.77
C GLU A 141 9.82 -12.54 22.34
N LYS A 142 11.01 -12.55 21.72
CA LYS A 142 11.18 -12.12 20.32
C LYS A 142 10.37 -12.97 19.34
N LEU A 143 10.28 -14.29 19.54
CA LEU A 143 9.45 -15.16 18.71
C LEU A 143 7.96 -14.86 18.90
N GLU A 144 7.53 -14.65 20.15
CA GLU A 144 6.15 -14.28 20.45
C GLU A 144 5.74 -13.00 19.73
N TYR A 145 6.54 -11.93 19.85
CA TYR A 145 6.29 -10.68 19.14
C TYR A 145 6.33 -10.83 17.63
N LEU A 146 7.19 -11.70 17.08
CA LEU A 146 7.20 -11.99 15.65
C LEU A 146 5.86 -12.62 15.19
N TYR A 147 5.29 -13.55 15.96
CA TYR A 147 4.00 -14.16 15.64
C TYR A 147 2.84 -13.18 15.80
N GLU A 148 2.85 -12.39 16.87
CA GLU A 148 1.83 -11.38 17.13
C GLU A 148 1.83 -10.32 16.05
N PHE A 149 3.00 -9.80 15.68
CA PHE A 149 3.15 -8.86 14.58
C PHE A 149 2.61 -9.45 13.27
N ASN A 150 2.98 -10.69 12.94
CA ASN A 150 2.51 -11.35 11.74
C ASN A 150 0.97 -11.51 11.70
N TYR A 151 0.35 -11.78 12.85
CA TYR A 151 -1.09 -11.90 12.97
C TYR A 151 -1.78 -10.54 12.82
N THR A 152 -1.32 -9.55 13.58
CA THR A 152 -1.92 -8.20 13.62
C THR A 152 -1.73 -7.43 12.32
N SER A 153 -0.59 -7.60 11.63
CA SER A 153 -0.31 -6.94 10.36
C SER A 153 -1.06 -7.52 9.16
N SER A 154 -1.72 -8.68 9.32
CA SER A 154 -2.31 -9.44 8.21
C SER A 154 -3.38 -8.68 7.43
N ASN A 155 -4.07 -7.74 8.08
CA ASN A 155 -5.19 -7.00 7.50
C ASN A 155 -4.87 -5.52 7.23
N ASN A 156 -3.61 -5.11 7.39
CA ASN A 156 -3.16 -3.72 7.21
C ASN A 156 -3.52 -3.17 5.82
N TYR A 157 -3.51 -4.01 4.80
CA TYR A 157 -3.77 -3.60 3.40
C TYR A 157 -5.23 -3.77 2.96
N SER A 158 -6.16 -4.09 3.87
CA SER A 158 -7.56 -4.36 3.52
C SER A 158 -8.27 -3.16 2.88
N THR A 159 -8.04 -1.95 3.37
CA THR A 159 -8.55 -0.70 2.79
C THR A 159 -8.06 -0.51 1.35
N ALA A 160 -6.76 -0.72 1.11
CA ALA A 160 -6.19 -0.66 -0.24
C ALA A 160 -6.84 -1.68 -1.19
N LEU A 161 -7.09 -2.91 -0.72
CA LEU A 161 -7.77 -3.94 -1.52
C LEU A 161 -9.22 -3.57 -1.86
N GLN A 162 -9.95 -2.94 -0.94
CA GLN A 162 -11.31 -2.44 -1.21
C GLN A 162 -11.32 -1.30 -2.23
N LEU A 163 -10.35 -0.39 -2.15
CA LEU A 163 -10.16 0.67 -3.15
C LEU A 163 -9.84 0.07 -4.52
N VAL A 164 -8.92 -0.89 -4.61
CA VAL A 164 -8.59 -1.59 -5.86
C VAL A 164 -9.84 -2.21 -6.49
N ALA A 165 -10.66 -2.92 -5.71
CA ALA A 165 -11.88 -3.53 -6.21
C ALA A 165 -12.86 -2.49 -6.78
N SER A 166 -13.08 -1.40 -6.04
CA SER A 166 -13.99 -0.33 -6.46
C SER A 166 -13.50 0.40 -7.72
N ILE A 167 -12.20 0.72 -7.79
CA ILE A 167 -11.58 1.35 -8.96
C ILE A 167 -11.66 0.43 -10.17
N ALA A 168 -11.38 -0.87 -10.01
CA ALA A 168 -11.47 -1.85 -11.09
C ALA A 168 -12.90 -1.96 -11.64
N THR A 169 -13.91 -2.00 -10.76
CA THR A 169 -15.32 -1.96 -11.17
C THR A 169 -15.63 -0.69 -11.97
N GLY A 170 -15.19 0.48 -11.48
CA GLY A 170 -15.44 1.74 -12.17
C GLY A 170 -14.79 1.82 -13.55
N LEU A 171 -13.55 1.34 -13.67
CA LEU A 171 -12.87 1.26 -14.96
C LEU A 171 -13.61 0.35 -15.94
N ALA A 172 -14.02 -0.83 -15.50
CA ALA A 172 -14.77 -1.76 -16.34
C ALA A 172 -16.10 -1.17 -16.84
N GLU A 173 -16.83 -0.47 -15.97
CA GLU A 173 -18.08 0.20 -16.36
C GLU A 173 -17.82 1.30 -17.39
N VAL A 174 -16.87 2.19 -17.15
CA VAL A 174 -16.54 3.29 -18.08
C VAL A 174 -16.02 2.77 -19.42
N GLN A 175 -15.31 1.64 -19.43
CA GLN A 175 -14.79 1.00 -20.64
C GLN A 175 -15.79 0.09 -21.35
N SER A 176 -16.98 -0.13 -20.79
CA SER A 176 -17.99 -1.04 -21.36
C SER A 176 -18.58 -0.58 -22.70
N GLY A 177 -18.28 0.65 -23.14
CA GLY A 177 -18.83 1.25 -24.35
C GLY A 177 -20.25 1.80 -24.20
N LYS A 178 -20.91 1.55 -23.05
CA LYS A 178 -22.28 2.04 -22.77
C LYS A 178 -22.34 3.56 -22.52
N GLY A 179 -21.19 4.19 -22.29
CA GLY A 179 -21.09 5.62 -21.98
C GLY A 179 -21.31 6.55 -23.17
N PHE A 180 -21.28 6.04 -24.42
CA PHE A 180 -21.45 6.84 -25.63
C PHE A 180 -22.57 6.29 -26.52
N SER A 181 -23.48 7.18 -26.94
CA SER A 181 -24.56 6.85 -27.88
C SER A 181 -24.20 7.32 -29.29
N PRO A 182 -24.01 6.42 -30.27
CA PRO A 182 -23.76 6.82 -31.65
C PRO A 182 -25.00 7.43 -32.32
N VAL A 183 -26.20 7.12 -31.83
CA VAL A 183 -27.47 7.64 -32.37
C VAL A 183 -27.62 9.14 -32.05
N SER A 184 -27.32 9.53 -30.80
CA SER A 184 -27.42 10.92 -30.38
C SER A 184 -26.10 11.69 -30.50
N GLY A 185 -24.98 10.99 -30.69
CA GLY A 185 -23.64 11.57 -30.69
C GLY A 185 -23.26 12.18 -29.34
N THR A 186 -23.76 11.61 -28.24
CA THR A 186 -23.59 12.17 -26.89
C THR A 186 -23.12 11.13 -25.89
N PHE A 187 -22.47 11.60 -24.83
CA PHE A 187 -22.11 10.79 -23.67
C PHE A 187 -23.22 10.80 -22.61
N SER A 188 -23.32 9.73 -21.82
CA SER A 188 -24.27 9.62 -20.71
C SER A 188 -23.82 8.56 -19.71
N THR A 189 -24.11 8.79 -18.43
CA THR A 189 -23.89 7.83 -17.34
C THR A 189 -25.12 6.95 -17.07
N GLN A 190 -26.27 7.22 -17.72
CA GLN A 190 -27.53 6.50 -17.46
C GLN A 190 -27.46 4.98 -17.73
N GLY A 191 -26.54 4.54 -18.59
CA GLY A 191 -26.34 3.12 -18.90
C GLY A 191 -25.22 2.45 -18.08
N LEU A 192 -24.59 3.17 -17.16
CA LEU A 192 -23.45 2.70 -16.37
C LEU A 192 -23.88 2.38 -14.94
N ASN A 193 -23.29 1.33 -14.36
CA ASN A 193 -23.32 1.20 -12.90
C ASN A 193 -22.29 2.18 -12.31
N MET A 194 -22.77 3.11 -11.45
CA MET A 194 -21.94 4.14 -10.82
C MET A 194 -21.75 3.93 -9.31
N GLU A 195 -22.20 2.79 -8.75
CA GLU A 195 -22.10 2.47 -7.32
C GLU A 195 -20.66 2.48 -6.80
N TRP A 196 -19.68 2.19 -7.66
CA TRP A 196 -18.26 2.23 -7.34
C TRP A 196 -17.77 3.60 -6.87
N ILE A 197 -18.41 4.71 -7.29
CA ILE A 197 -18.08 6.05 -6.78
C ILE A 197 -18.40 6.15 -5.30
N THR A 198 -19.60 5.72 -4.92
CA THR A 198 -20.05 5.72 -3.52
C THR A 198 -19.17 4.81 -2.68
N SER A 199 -18.76 3.65 -3.22
CA SER A 199 -17.82 2.75 -2.53
C SER A 199 -16.48 3.44 -2.27
N ILE A 200 -15.88 4.10 -3.27
CA ILE A 200 -14.61 4.84 -3.10
C ILE A 200 -14.77 5.93 -2.02
N GLN A 201 -15.85 6.69 -2.05
CA GLN A 201 -16.12 7.76 -1.07
C GLN A 201 -16.27 7.19 0.35
N SER A 202 -17.08 6.14 0.52
CA SER A 202 -17.30 5.51 1.82
C SER A 202 -16.01 4.97 2.42
N ILE A 203 -15.19 4.28 1.62
CA ILE A 203 -13.90 3.73 2.08
C ILE A 203 -12.97 4.86 2.55
N THR A 204 -12.97 5.97 1.82
CA THR A 204 -12.13 7.14 2.14
C THR A 204 -12.58 7.81 3.44
N GLU A 205 -13.89 8.03 3.61
CA GLU A 205 -14.46 8.62 4.82
C GLU A 205 -14.23 7.75 6.05
N ASP A 206 -14.39 6.43 5.93
CA ASP A 206 -14.15 5.51 7.04
C ASP A 206 -12.67 5.50 7.44
N ARG A 207 -11.76 5.63 6.48
CA ARG A 207 -10.33 5.82 6.72
C ARG A 207 -10.03 7.13 7.46
N ASP A 208 -10.66 8.24 7.05
CA ASP A 208 -10.50 9.54 7.72
C ASP A 208 -10.97 9.47 9.17
N ARG A 209 -12.14 8.86 9.42
CA ARG A 209 -12.67 8.63 10.79
C ARG A 209 -11.72 7.78 11.63
N GLN A 210 -11.12 6.72 11.07
CA GLN A 210 -10.16 5.89 11.78
C GLN A 210 -8.90 6.68 12.16
N THR A 211 -8.43 7.54 11.26
CA THR A 211 -7.26 8.40 11.48
C THR A 211 -7.55 9.44 12.56
N ASP A 212 -8.71 10.09 12.51
CA ASP A 212 -9.15 11.07 13.50
C ASP A 212 -9.31 10.44 14.89
N ASN A 213 -9.86 9.24 14.99
CA ASN A 213 -9.99 8.53 16.27
C ASN A 213 -8.63 8.17 16.89
N LEU A 214 -7.61 7.89 16.07
CA LEU A 214 -6.23 7.64 16.53
C LEU A 214 -5.56 8.95 16.99
N LEU A 215 -5.74 10.04 16.23
CA LEU A 215 -5.22 11.37 16.58
C LEU A 215 -5.87 11.97 17.84
N ASN A 216 -7.16 11.69 18.09
CA ASN A 216 -7.86 12.17 19.28
C ASN A 216 -7.43 11.46 20.58
N SER A 217 -6.68 10.36 20.48
CA SER A 217 -5.97 9.75 21.61
C SER A 217 -4.55 10.29 21.83
N SER A 218 -4.10 11.19 20.95
CA SER A 218 -2.75 11.76 20.97
C SER A 218 -2.75 13.19 20.43
N SER A 219 -3.19 14.18 21.21
CA SER A 219 -3.05 15.59 20.81
C SER A 219 -2.69 16.51 21.98
N ILE A 220 -1.55 17.20 21.84
CA ILE A 220 -1.37 18.61 22.24
C ILE A 220 -0.69 19.32 21.04
N GLU A 221 -1.44 20.26 20.44
CA GLU A 221 -1.18 21.62 19.87
C GLU A 221 0.21 21.97 19.24
N GLU A 222 0.39 22.86 18.24
CA GLU A 222 -0.38 23.96 17.61
C GLU A 222 0.39 24.46 16.34
N GLY A 223 -0.25 25.20 15.40
CA GLY A 223 0.44 26.29 14.65
C GLY A 223 0.19 26.50 13.12
N ALA A 224 -0.62 27.53 12.80
CA ALA A 224 -0.86 28.37 11.59
C ALA A 224 0.21 28.52 10.45
N MET A 225 0.01 29.10 9.24
CA MET A 225 -1.09 29.53 8.32
C MET A 225 -0.50 30.17 7.01
N CYS A 226 -1.18 30.00 5.87
CA CYS A 226 -1.31 30.77 4.58
C CYS A 226 -0.16 31.29 3.65
N GLY A 227 -0.46 31.26 2.33
CA GLY A 227 -0.09 32.26 1.30
C GLY A 227 -0.55 31.93 -0.16
N PRO A 228 -0.93 32.89 -1.06
CA PRO A 228 -1.82 32.63 -2.23
C PRO A 228 -1.28 32.89 -3.68
N LEU A 229 -1.93 32.22 -4.66
CA LEU A 229 -2.39 32.54 -6.06
C LEU A 229 -1.54 33.18 -7.21
N ASN A 230 -1.92 32.75 -8.45
CA ASN A 230 -1.90 33.36 -9.82
C ASN A 230 -0.70 33.08 -10.77
N SER A 231 -0.78 33.13 -12.12
CA SER A 231 -1.80 32.87 -13.19
C SER A 231 -1.14 33.01 -14.60
N GLU A 232 -1.63 32.24 -15.59
CA GLU A 232 -1.67 32.38 -17.10
C GLU A 232 -0.44 32.73 -18.01
N LYS A 233 -0.26 31.98 -19.14
CA LYS A 233 -0.74 32.33 -20.53
C LYS A 233 -0.25 31.40 -21.70
N LYS A 234 -1.21 31.16 -22.63
CA LYS A 234 -1.21 31.00 -24.12
C LYS A 234 -0.69 29.71 -24.81
N ASP A 235 -1.51 28.85 -25.45
CA ASP A 235 -2.39 28.93 -26.65
C ASP A 235 -1.66 28.75 -28.01
N GLU A 236 -1.31 27.51 -28.33
CA GLU A 236 -1.30 26.94 -29.71
C GLU A 236 -0.97 25.43 -29.76
N SER A 237 -0.76 24.76 -28.61
CA SER A 237 -0.61 23.31 -28.55
C SER A 237 -1.69 22.61 -27.71
N LEU A 238 -2.78 23.27 -27.30
CA LEU A 238 -3.71 22.71 -26.30
C LEU A 238 -4.52 21.50 -26.81
N LEU A 239 -4.89 21.45 -28.10
CA LEU A 239 -5.59 20.29 -28.66
C LEU A 239 -4.64 19.11 -28.92
N ASP A 240 -3.40 19.39 -29.31
CA ASP A 240 -2.35 18.39 -29.48
C ASP A 240 -1.78 17.93 -28.14
N LYS A 241 -1.72 18.81 -27.13
CA LYS A 241 -1.48 18.45 -25.73
C LYS A 241 -2.65 17.67 -25.19
N PHE A 242 -3.90 18.08 -25.39
CA PHE A 242 -5.05 17.30 -24.93
C PHE A 242 -5.13 15.93 -25.62
N LYS A 243 -4.87 15.83 -26.93
CA LYS A 243 -4.74 14.53 -27.61
C LYS A 243 -3.54 13.75 -27.12
N HIS A 244 -2.39 14.40 -26.95
CA HIS A 244 -1.18 13.77 -26.42
C HIS A 244 -1.35 13.36 -24.97
N ASP A 245 -2.06 14.11 -24.13
CA ASP A 245 -2.30 13.91 -22.70
C ASP A 245 -3.43 12.91 -22.51
N VAL A 246 -4.42 12.84 -23.40
CA VAL A 246 -5.42 11.78 -23.44
C VAL A 246 -4.81 10.49 -24.01
N GLU A 247 -3.99 10.54 -25.06
CA GLU A 247 -3.27 9.38 -25.59
C GLU A 247 -2.12 8.95 -24.67
N TYR A 248 -1.45 9.86 -23.96
CA TYR A 248 -0.43 9.61 -22.94
C TYR A 248 -1.09 9.14 -21.66
N SER A 249 -2.20 9.73 -21.21
CA SER A 249 -2.99 9.20 -20.10
C SER A 249 -3.57 7.85 -20.45
N TYR A 250 -4.01 7.59 -21.69
CA TYR A 250 -4.51 6.28 -22.13
C TYR A 250 -3.37 5.28 -22.38
N LYS A 251 -2.17 5.72 -22.76
CA LYS A 251 -0.97 4.90 -22.96
C LYS A 251 -0.23 4.65 -21.65
N GLU A 252 -0.26 5.56 -20.69
CA GLU A 252 0.18 5.38 -19.30
C GLU A 252 -0.89 4.65 -18.49
N TYR A 253 -2.20 4.85 -18.72
CA TYR A 253 -3.27 3.99 -18.19
C TYR A 253 -3.22 2.60 -18.83
N SER A 254 -2.92 2.47 -20.12
CA SER A 254 -2.76 1.17 -20.77
C SER A 254 -1.42 0.54 -20.43
N LYS A 255 -0.36 1.31 -20.10
CA LYS A 255 0.87 0.77 -19.50
C LYS A 255 0.66 0.44 -18.04
N MET A 256 -0.17 1.17 -17.29
CA MET A 256 -0.60 0.83 -15.94
C MET A 256 -1.53 -0.37 -15.97
N ILE A 257 -2.41 -0.53 -16.95
CA ILE A 257 -3.26 -1.72 -17.13
C ILE A 257 -2.41 -2.87 -17.66
N TYR A 258 -1.52 -2.74 -18.65
CA TYR A 258 -0.60 -3.83 -19.03
C TYR A 258 0.45 -4.14 -17.94
N ALA A 259 0.82 -3.16 -17.11
CA ALA A 259 1.60 -3.36 -15.90
C ALA A 259 0.73 -3.78 -14.70
N ALA A 260 -0.59 -3.65 -14.73
CA ALA A 260 -1.49 -4.05 -13.63
C ALA A 260 -2.09 -5.42 -13.86
N ASP A 261 -2.44 -5.71 -15.11
CA ASP A 261 -3.02 -6.94 -15.65
C ASP A 261 -1.98 -8.08 -15.70
N HIS A 262 -0.68 -7.78 -15.61
CA HIS A 262 0.34 -8.81 -15.42
C HIS A 262 1.34 -8.54 -14.28
N LYS A 263 1.35 -7.33 -13.70
CA LYS A 263 2.35 -6.92 -12.69
C LYS A 263 1.77 -6.25 -11.45
N PHE A 264 0.55 -5.73 -11.33
CA PHE A 264 0.14 -5.12 -10.06
C PHE A 264 -0.27 -6.21 -9.07
N VAL A 265 -1.16 -7.13 -9.48
CA VAL A 265 -1.47 -8.34 -8.71
C VAL A 265 -0.22 -9.21 -8.56
N SER A 266 0.58 -9.41 -9.62
CA SER A 266 1.80 -10.21 -9.50
C SER A 266 2.96 -9.52 -8.79
N THR A 267 3.00 -8.19 -8.66
CA THR A 267 4.00 -7.45 -7.85
C THR A 267 3.53 -7.35 -6.41
N ILE A 268 2.24 -7.24 -6.12
CA ILE A 268 1.67 -7.44 -4.78
C ILE A 268 1.95 -8.88 -4.30
N GLU A 269 1.75 -9.87 -5.17
CA GLU A 269 2.05 -11.28 -4.86
C GLU A 269 3.56 -11.59 -4.83
N LYS A 270 4.38 -11.01 -5.72
CA LYS A 270 5.85 -11.22 -5.73
C LYS A 270 6.60 -10.36 -4.70
N ALA A 271 6.04 -9.20 -4.31
CA ALA A 271 6.55 -8.35 -3.24
C ALA A 271 5.95 -8.72 -1.88
N GLY A 272 5.02 -9.69 -1.81
CA GLY A 272 4.50 -10.22 -0.55
C GLY A 272 3.56 -9.26 0.21
N LEU A 273 3.03 -8.24 -0.45
CA LEU A 273 2.14 -7.25 0.15
C LEU A 273 0.70 -7.47 -0.33
N GLY A 274 -0.05 -8.33 0.39
CA GLY A 274 -1.51 -8.27 0.39
C GLY A 274 -2.32 -9.34 -0.36
N VAL A 275 -1.98 -10.64 -0.23
CA VAL A 275 -2.87 -11.84 -0.23
C VAL A 275 -2.10 -12.92 0.58
N PRO A 276 -2.70 -13.76 1.46
CA PRO A 276 -2.00 -14.40 2.58
C PRO A 276 -0.97 -15.44 2.14
N TYR A 277 0.25 -14.99 1.89
CA TYR A 277 1.46 -15.80 1.94
C TYR A 277 2.52 -15.02 2.69
N HIS A 278 2.27 -14.92 3.99
CA HIS A 278 3.26 -14.73 5.04
C HIS A 278 4.60 -15.37 4.67
N LEU A 279 5.59 -14.49 4.47
CA LEU A 279 7.02 -14.74 4.62
C LEU A 279 7.60 -15.73 3.58
N LYS A 280 8.82 -15.47 3.11
CA LYS A 280 9.52 -16.34 2.14
C LYS A 280 9.46 -17.80 2.66
N LYS A 281 8.60 -18.63 2.06
CA LYS A 281 8.60 -20.09 2.22
C LYS A 281 9.93 -20.59 1.68
N SER A 282 10.92 -20.75 2.54
CA SER A 282 12.13 -21.48 2.21
C SER A 282 11.75 -22.93 1.95
N ASN A 283 11.56 -23.27 0.68
CA ASN A 283 11.60 -24.66 0.25
C ASN A 283 13.05 -25.13 0.42
N ARG A 284 13.34 -25.84 1.52
CA ARG A 284 14.46 -26.77 1.55
C ARG A 284 14.26 -27.79 0.43
N ARG A 285 14.80 -27.52 -0.76
CA ARG A 285 15.22 -28.57 -1.67
C ARG A 285 16.63 -28.99 -1.27
N ARG A 286 16.70 -29.87 -0.27
CA ARG A 286 17.67 -30.97 -0.31
C ARG A 286 16.99 -32.09 -1.08
N ILE A 287 17.60 -32.55 -2.16
CA ILE A 287 17.85 -33.96 -2.46
C ILE A 287 18.93 -33.96 -3.57
N ARG A 288 20.04 -34.61 -3.22
CA ARG A 288 21.10 -35.26 -4.02
C ARG A 288 21.35 -34.80 -5.45
#